data_AF-A0A847EWK6-F1
#
_entry.id   AF-A0A847EWK6-F1
#
_cell.length_a   1.000
_cell.length_b   1.000
_cell.length_c   1.000
_cell.angle_alpha   90.00
_cell.angle_beta   90.00
_cell.angle_gamma   90.00
#
_symmetry.space_group_name_H-M   'P 1'
#
loop_
_entity.id
_entity.type
_entity.pdbx_description
1 polymer ?
#
loop_
_entity_poly.entity_id
_entity_poly.type
_entity_poly.pdbx_seq_one_letter_code
_entity_poly.pdbx_strand_id
1 'polypeptide(L)' 'MFNNKTIVYTSGTFDMFHTNHLKMINYARGLADILIVGVSTDELVSSYKAP' A
#
# COMPACT_ATOMS: atom_id res chain seq x y z
N MET A 1 12.48 -18.83 -2.64
CA MET A 1 12.82 -17.44 -3.04
C MET A 1 12.57 -16.39 -1.96
N PHE A 2 11.96 -16.69 -0.79
CA PHE A 2 11.79 -15.70 0.30
C PHE A 2 12.02 -16.31 1.69
N ASN A 3 12.92 -17.28 1.80
CA ASN A 3 13.09 -18.04 3.05
C ASN A 3 13.44 -17.12 4.22
N ASN A 4 12.71 -17.27 5.33
CA ASN A 4 12.85 -16.49 6.57
C ASN A 4 12.69 -14.96 6.43
N LYS A 5 12.04 -14.46 5.38
CA LYS A 5 11.73 -13.02 5.26
C LYS A 5 10.29 -12.74 5.66
N THR A 6 10.09 -11.74 6.51
CA THR A 6 8.77 -11.19 6.81
C THR A 6 8.29 -10.34 5.64
N ILE A 7 7.21 -10.78 5.00
CA ILE A 7 6.59 -10.05 3.88
C ILE A 7 5.34 -9.36 4.42
N VAL A 8 5.27 -8.05 4.23
CA VAL A 8 4.10 -7.23 4.58
C VAL A 8 3.46 -6.72 3.31
N TYR A 9 2.13 -6.74 3.29
CA TYR A 9 1.32 -6.17 2.22
C TYR A 9 0.51 -5.01 2.77
N THR A 10 0.48 -3.91 2.01
CA THR A 10 -0.45 -2.81 2.23
C THR A 10 -1.04 -2.40 0.89
N SER A 11 -2.26 -1.87 0.88
CA SER A 11 -2.92 -1.45 -0.34
C SER A 11 -3.73 -0.18 -0.15
N GLY A 12 -3.89 0.57 -1.22
CA GLY A 12 -4.77 1.72 -1.26
C GLY A 12 -4.88 2.30 -2.64
N THR A 13 -5.77 3.29 -2.78
CA THR A 13 -5.86 4.08 -4.00
C THR A 13 -4.67 5.01 -4.17
N PHE A 14 -4.21 5.60 -3.07
CA PHE A 14 -3.14 6.60 -3.06
C PHE A 14 -3.39 7.85 -3.95
N ASP A 15 -4.66 8.20 -4.20
CA ASP A 15 -5.04 9.46 -4.85
C ASP A 15 -4.37 10.65 -4.15
N MET A 16 -3.84 11.58 -4.95
CA MET A 16 -3.15 12.77 -4.44
C MET A 16 -2.10 12.41 -3.37
N PHE A 17 -1.15 11.54 -3.73
CA PHE A 17 -0.15 11.02 -2.80
C PHE A 17 0.54 12.12 -1.98
N HIS A 18 0.45 12.04 -0.66
CA HIS A 18 0.95 13.05 0.28
C HIS A 18 1.56 12.41 1.53
N THR A 19 2.10 13.24 2.43
CA THR A 19 2.89 12.82 3.60
C THR A 19 2.18 11.81 4.51
N ASN A 20 0.86 11.85 4.63
CA ASN A 20 0.13 10.84 5.41
C ASN A 20 0.21 9.43 4.79
N HIS A 21 0.13 9.28 3.46
CA HIS A 21 0.33 7.98 2.81
C HIS A 21 1.76 7.48 3.01
N LEU A 22 2.74 8.39 2.89
CA LEU A 22 4.15 8.06 3.12
C LEU A 22 4.41 7.59 4.56
N LYS A 23 3.79 8.23 5.57
CA LYS A 23 3.89 7.80 6.97
C LYS A 23 3.39 6.38 7.17
N MET A 24 2.24 6.04 6.57
CA MET A 24 1.67 4.69 6.63
C MET A 24 2.58 3.66 5.95
N ILE A 25 3.10 3.97 4.75
CA ILE A 25 4.01 3.09 4.01
C ILE A 25 5.32 2.89 4.78
N ASN A 26 5.87 3.94 5.39
CA ASN A 26 7.08 3.85 6.22
C ASN A 26 6.86 3.00 7.47
N TYR A 27 5.69 3.13 8.10
CA TYR A 27 5.32 2.25 9.21
C TYR A 27 5.26 0.78 8.75
N ALA A 28 4.58 0.49 7.64
CA ALA A 28 4.53 -0.87 7.07
C ALA A 28 5.91 -1.39 6.67
N ARG A 29 6.78 -0.53 6.15
CA ARG A 29 8.18 -0.86 5.82
C ARG A 29 8.95 -1.24 7.09
N GLY A 30 8.72 -0.59 8.23
CA GLY A 30 9.38 -0.92 9.50
C GLY A 30 9.05 -2.32 10.04
N LEU A 31 7.95 -2.94 9.58
CA LEU A 31 7.50 -4.26 10.04
C LEU A 31 7.97 -5.42 9.15
N ALA A 32 8.67 -5.13 8.04
CA ALA A 32 8.90 -6.12 6.99
C ALA A 32 10.37 -6.24 6.61
N ASP A 33 10.75 -7.39 6.05
CA ASP A 33 11.94 -7.51 5.21
C ASP A 33 11.62 -7.13 3.76
N ILE A 34 10.38 -7.40 3.33
CA ILE A 34 9.85 -7.07 2.00
C ILE A 34 8.48 -6.44 2.18
N LEU A 35 8.30 -5.22 1.67
CA LEU A 35 7.00 -4.56 1.60
C LEU A 35 6.47 -4.62 0.17
N ILE A 36 5.25 -5.13 0.01
CA ILE A 36 4.48 -5.08 -1.22
C ILE A 36 3.40 -4.02 -1.05
N VAL A 37 3.33 -3.08 -1.99
CA VAL A 37 2.31 -2.01 -1.99
C VAL A 37 1.40 -2.22 -3.19
N GLY A 38 0.14 -2.61 -2.95
CA GLY A 38 -0.88 -2.72 -3.97
C GLY A 38 -1.55 -1.38 -4.26
N VAL A 39 -1.54 -0.95 -5.52
CA VAL A 39 -2.28 0.24 -5.98
C VAL A 39 -3.58 -0.22 -6.64
N SER A 40 -4.71 0.29 -6.15
CA SER A 40 -6.02 -0.03 -6.73
C SER A 40 -6.16 0.57 -8.13
N THR A 41 -6.84 -0.14 -9.03
CA THR A 41 -7.16 0.38 -10.37
C THR A 41 -8.27 1.42 -10.31
N ASP A 42 -8.34 2.27 -11.33
CA ASP A 42 -9.36 3.33 -11.42
C ASP A 42 -10.79 2.76 -11.45
N GLU A 43 -11.01 1.61 -12.10
CA GLU A 43 -12.32 0.96 -12.15
C GLU A 43 -12.78 0.51 -10.76
N LEU A 44 -11.86 -0.10 -9.99
CA LEU A 44 -12.14 -0.53 -8.63
C LEU A 44 -12.42 0.69 -7.74
N VAL A 45 -11.61 1.73 -7.84
CA VAL A 45 -11.77 2.97 -7.05
C VAL A 45 -13.09 3.65 -7.35
N SER A 46 -13.44 3.77 -8.63
CA SER A 46 -14.68 4.39 -9.08
C SER A 46 -15.93 3.66 -8.55
N SER A 47 -15.83 2.36 -8.27
CA SER A 47 -16.95 1.58 -7.72
C SER A 47 -17.33 1.93 -6.28
N TYR A 48 -16.40 2.48 -5.48
CA TYR A 48 -16.63 2.78 -4.05
C TYR A 48 -16.33 4.22 -3.62
N LYS A 49 -15.59 5.00 -4.41
CA LYS A 49 -15.36 6.44 -4.19
C LYS A 49 -16.18 7.31 -5.13
N ALA A 50 -17.27 6.80 -5.70
CA ALA A 50 -18.13 7.57 -6.60
C ALA A 50 -18.36 8.99 -6.03
N PRO A 51 -18.25 10.04 -6.88
CA PRO A 51 -18.35 11.42 -6.44
C PRO A 51 -19.64 11.72 -5.65
#